data_AF-A0A2E8JVF9-F1
#
_entry.id   AF-A0A2E8JVF9-F1
#
_cell.length_a   1.000
_cell.length_b   1.000
_cell.length_c   1.000
_cell.angle_alpha   90.00
_cell.angle_beta   90.00
_cell.angle_gamma   90.00
#
_symmetry.space_group_name_H-M   'P 1'
#
loop_
_entity.id
_entity.type
_entity.pdbx_description
1 polymer ?
#
loop_
_entity_poly.entity_id
_entity_poly.type
_entity_poly.pdbx_seq_one_letter_code
_entity_poly.pdbx_strand_id
1 'polypeptide(L)' 'MSEEHMTLLGRDETKGKIYPLFIERILLISVVVLTVVYGGNIADHFSSSWVGFTIGYIMFPMALLAVIEMIGRFIQSQQ' A
#
# COMPACT_ATOMS: atom_id res chain seq x y z
N MET A 1 15.13 -2.23 -43.54
CA MET A 1 14.79 -0.93 -42.95
C MET A 1 14.41 -1.21 -41.51
N SER A 2 15.31 -0.91 -40.56
CA SER A 2 15.09 -1.18 -39.14
C SER A 2 14.27 -0.03 -38.58
N GLU A 3 13.08 -0.29 -38.06
CA GLU A 3 12.30 0.71 -37.35
C GLU A 3 12.93 0.99 -35.99
N GLU A 4 13.92 1.88 -35.97
CA GLU A 4 14.42 2.46 -34.73
C GLU A 4 13.32 3.34 -34.13
N HIS A 5 12.68 2.83 -33.07
CA HIS A 5 11.84 3.64 -32.20
C HIS A 5 12.72 4.67 -31.48
N MET A 6 13.03 5.77 -32.15
CA MET A 6 13.56 6.97 -31.52
C MET A 6 12.52 7.48 -30.52
N THR A 7 12.86 7.43 -29.24
CA THR A 7 12.19 8.27 -28.24
C THR A 7 12.35 9.74 -28.67
N LEU A 8 11.44 10.62 -28.25
CA LEU A 8 11.31 12.01 -28.74
C LEU A 8 12.58 12.89 -28.61
N LEU A 9 13.68 12.36 -28.06
CA LEU A 9 14.95 13.05 -27.81
C LEU A 9 16.20 12.20 -28.07
N GLY A 10 16.12 11.04 -28.74
CA GLY A 10 17.29 10.17 -28.94
C GLY A 10 17.85 9.62 -27.61
N ARG A 11 17.01 9.56 -26.57
CA ARG A 11 17.36 9.03 -25.26
C ARG A 11 17.10 7.53 -25.26
N ASP A 12 18.12 6.76 -24.89
CA ASP A 12 17.96 5.33 -24.67
C ASP A 12 17.02 5.09 -23.46
N GLU A 13 15.79 4.68 -23.74
CA GLU A 13 14.79 4.37 -22.72
C GLU A 13 14.94 2.92 -22.28
N THR A 14 15.72 2.73 -21.22
CA THR A 14 15.71 1.46 -20.51
C THR A 14 14.34 1.27 -19.87
N LYS A 15 13.63 0.20 -20.25
CA LYS A 15 12.37 -0.20 -19.58
C LYS A 15 12.67 -0.37 -18.09
N GLY A 16 11.98 0.42 -17.25
CA GLY A 16 11.99 0.21 -15.81
C GLY A 16 11.52 -1.20 -15.46
N LYS A 17 12.05 -1.76 -14.36
CA LYS A 17 11.62 -3.08 -13.87
C LYS A 17 10.11 -3.05 -13.60
N ILE A 18 9.42 -4.08 -14.07
CA ILE A 18 7.96 -4.18 -13.91
C ILE A 18 7.68 -4.50 -12.44
N TYR A 19 7.22 -3.50 -11.70
CA TYR A 19 6.81 -3.71 -10.32
C TYR A 19 5.55 -4.59 -10.25
N PRO A 20 5.53 -5.66 -9.42
CA PRO A 20 4.41 -6.59 -9.35
C PRO A 20 3.20 -5.97 -8.62
N LEU A 21 2.30 -5.33 -9.39
CA LEU A 21 1.05 -4.73 -8.91
C LEU A 21 0.13 -5.70 -8.13
N PHE A 22 0.28 -7.01 -8.30
CA PHE A 22 -0.54 -7.99 -7.56
C PHE A 22 -0.22 -8.00 -6.06
N ILE A 23 1.03 -7.70 -5.67
CA ILE A 23 1.44 -7.70 -4.26
C ILE A 23 0.74 -6.56 -3.52
N GLU A 24 0.72 -5.36 -4.09
CA GLU A 24 -0.02 -4.21 -3.53
C GLU A 24 -1.50 -4.51 -3.35
N ARG A 25 -2.13 -5.19 -4.32
CA ARG A 25 -3.55 -5.55 -4.23
C ARG A 25 -3.82 -6.50 -3.06
N ILE A 26 -2.97 -7.51 -2.86
CA ILE A 26 -3.10 -8.43 -1.72
C ILE A 26 -2.90 -7.68 -0.39
N LEU A 27 -1.90 -6.80 -0.31
CA LEU A 27 -1.66 -5.98 0.88
C LEU A 27 -2.86 -5.08 1.19
N LEU A 28 -3.45 -4.42 0.19
CA LEU A 28 -4.66 -3.60 0.37
C LEU A 28 -5.86 -4.41 0.86
N ILE A 29 -6.09 -5.60 0.29
CA ILE A 29 -7.15 -6.51 0.77
C ILE A 29 -6.89 -6.90 2.23
N SER A 30 -5.63 -7.15 2.60
CA SER A 30 -5.28 -7.48 3.98
C SER A 30 -5.63 -6.35 4.96
N VAL A 31 -5.48 -5.08 4.57
CA VAL A 31 -5.88 -3.93 5.41
C VAL A 31 -7.38 -3.96 5.68
N VAL A 32 -8.20 -4.21 4.66
CA VAL A 32 -9.66 -4.31 4.81
C VAL A 32 -10.01 -5.46 5.76
N VAL A 33 -9.45 -6.64 5.53
CA VAL A 33 -9.70 -7.83 6.37
C VAL A 33 -9.31 -7.56 7.83
N LEU A 34 -8.10 -7.04 8.07
CA LEU A 34 -7.63 -6.74 9.42
C LEU A 34 -8.49 -5.68 10.11
N THR A 35 -8.92 -4.65 9.38
CA THR A 35 -9.80 -3.60 9.93
C THR A 35 -11.15 -4.16 10.33
N VAL A 36 -11.76 -5.02 9.51
CA VAL A 36 -13.06 -5.65 9.81
C VAL A 36 -12.95 -6.63 10.98
N VAL A 37 -11.88 -7.42 11.04
CA VAL A 37 -11.70 -8.45 12.08
C VAL A 37 -11.27 -7.84 13.42
N TYR A 38 -10.38 -6.85 13.42
CA TYR A 38 -9.75 -6.33 14.64
C TYR A 38 -10.19 -4.93 15.04
N GLY A 39 -10.78 -4.13 14.13
CA GLY A 39 -11.14 -2.73 14.43
C GLY A 39 -12.08 -2.59 15.63
N GLY A 40 -13.05 -3.49 15.77
CA GLY A 40 -13.94 -3.54 16.93
C GLY A 40 -13.20 -3.92 18.22
N ASN A 41 -12.40 -4.99 18.18
CA ASN A 41 -11.59 -5.39 19.33
C ASN A 41 -10.69 -4.24 19.81
N ILE A 42 -10.04 -3.53 18.87
CA ILE A 42 -9.21 -2.36 19.15
C ILE A 42 -10.02 -1.24 19.79
N ALA A 43 -11.20 -0.93 19.25
CA ALA A 43 -12.08 0.11 19.79
C ALA A 43 -12.51 -0.19 21.23
N ASP A 44 -12.78 -1.46 21.55
CA ASP A 44 -13.28 -1.90 22.86
C ASP A 44 -12.25 -1.78 24.00
N HIS A 45 -10.96 -1.62 23.69
CA HIS A 45 -9.93 -1.35 24.72
C HIS A 45 -10.02 0.05 25.31
N PHE A 46 -10.81 0.95 24.71
CA PHE A 46 -10.93 2.33 25.13
C PHE A 46 -12.28 2.59 25.81
N SER A 47 -12.24 3.20 27.00
CA SER A 47 -13.45 3.49 27.78
C SER A 47 -14.34 4.57 27.15
N SER A 48 -13.76 5.51 26.41
CA SER A 48 -14.51 6.52 25.67
C SER A 48 -14.90 6.01 24.29
N SER A 49 -16.20 5.93 24.01
CA SER A 49 -16.71 5.44 22.72
C SER A 49 -16.18 6.23 21.52
N TRP A 50 -16.03 7.54 21.67
CA TRP A 50 -15.47 8.39 20.61
C TRP A 50 -13.98 8.08 20.37
N VAL A 51 -13.20 7.91 21.43
CA VAL A 51 -11.78 7.57 21.32
C VAL A 51 -11.60 6.18 20.72
N GLY A 52 -12.36 5.19 21.20
CA GLY A 52 -12.34 3.83 20.68
C GLY A 52 -12.71 3.79 19.20
N PHE A 53 -13.77 4.49 18.79
CA PHE A 53 -14.16 4.57 17.39
C PHE A 53 -13.06 5.19 16.52
N THR A 54 -12.49 6.34 16.93
CA THR A 54 -11.42 7.00 16.20
C THR A 54 -10.18 6.10 16.08
N ILE A 55 -9.79 5.40 17.15
CA ILE A 55 -8.60 4.56 17.11
C ILE A 55 -8.85 3.30 16.28
N GLY A 56 -9.93 2.57 16.54
CA GLY A 56 -10.21 1.28 15.91
C GLY A 56 -10.59 1.36 14.43
N TYR A 57 -11.26 2.44 14.01
CA TYR A 57 -11.83 2.54 12.66
C TYR A 57 -11.24 3.67 11.80
N ILE A 58 -10.40 4.55 12.36
CA ILE A 58 -9.72 5.60 11.60
C ILE A 58 -8.21 5.43 11.70
N MET A 59 -7.65 5.51 12.91
CA MET A 59 -6.19 5.50 13.09
C MET A 59 -5.58 4.13 12.76
N PHE A 60 -6.25 3.04 13.16
CA PHE A 60 -5.79 1.68 12.87
C PHE A 60 -5.69 1.37 11.36
N PRO A 61 -6.74 1.55 10.53
CA PRO A 61 -6.61 1.35 9.10
C PRO A 61 -5.59 2.31 8.47
N MET A 62 -5.47 3.56 8.93
CA MET A 62 -4.42 4.47 8.44
C MET A 62 -3.01 3.97 8.75
N ALA A 63 -2.78 3.44 9.95
CA ALA A 63 -1.51 2.85 10.34
C ALA A 63 -1.18 1.62 9.46
N LEU A 64 -2.16 0.77 9.20
CA LEU A 64 -2.00 -0.37 8.29
C LEU A 64 -1.65 0.08 6.86
N LEU A 65 -2.32 1.11 6.34
CA LEU A 65 -2.01 1.71 5.03
C LEU A 65 -0.57 2.24 4.97
N ALA A 66 -0.13 2.96 6.00
CA ALA A 66 1.24 3.46 6.08
C ALA A 66 2.28 2.32 6.11
N VAL A 67 1.99 1.23 6.84
CA VAL A 67 2.87 0.05 6.89
C VAL A 67 2.97 -0.61 5.51
N ILE A 68 1.86 -0.84 4.82
CA ILE A 68 1.92 -1.48 3.49
C ILE A 68 2.59 -0.58 2.45
N GLU A 69 2.46 0.75 2.55
CA GLU A 69 3.17 1.68 1.70
C GLU A 69 4.69 1.59 1.93
N MET A 70 5.11 1.51 3.20
CA MET A 70 6.51 1.33 3.56
C MET A 70 7.06 0.00 3.02
N ILE A 71 6.29 -1.08 3.11
CA ILE A 71 6.64 -2.39 2.53
C ILE A 71 6.76 -2.30 1.01
N GLY A 72 5.81 -1.65 0.34
CA GLY A 72 5.83 -1.47 -1.12
C GLY A 72 7.07 -0.70 -1.58
N ARG A 73 7.37 0.43 -0.91
CA ARG A 73 8.58 1.23 -1.17
C ARG A 73 9.87 0.44 -0.91
N PHE A 74 9.89 -0.37 0.15
CA PHE A 74 11.03 -1.24 0.44
C PHE A 74 11.25 -2.27 -0.67
N ILE A 75 10.20 -2.97 -1.12
CA ILE A 75 10.29 -3.94 -2.22
C ILE A 75 10.76 -3.24 -3.52
N GLN A 76 10.22 -2.07 -3.83
CA GLN A 76 10.66 -1.27 -4.99
C GLN A 76 12.13 -0.88 -4.90
N SER A 77 12.65 -0.57 -3.70
CA SER A 77 14.07 -0.23 -3.52
C SER A 77 15.04 -1.39 -3.74
N GLN A 78 14.56 -2.63 -3.62
CA GLN A 78 15.38 -3.83 -3.85
C GLN A 78 15.35 -4.29 -5.32
N GLN A 79 14.58 -3.60 -6.17
CA GLN A 79 14.51 -3.85 -7.61
C GLN A 79 15.42 -2.87 -8.34
#